data_AF-A0A932Q576-F1
#
_entry.id   AF-A0A932Q576-F1
#
_cell.length_a   1.000
_cell.length_b   1.000
_cell.length_c   1.000
_cell.angle_alpha   90.00
_cell.angle_beta   90.00
_cell.angle_gamma   90.00
#
_symmetry.space_group_name_H-M   'P 1'
#
loop_
_entity.id
_entity.type
_entity.pdbx_description
1 polymer ?
#
loop_
_entity_poly.entity_id
_entity_poly.type
_entity_poly.pdbx_seq_one_letter_code
_entity_poly.pdbx_strand_id
1 'polypeptide(L)'
;MASKKEAPWLMRTYSGHSSAKASNELYKKNLAKGQTGLSVAFDLPTQTGYDSDHVMSRGEVGKVGVPISHISDMTTLFDGIPLEKMNTSMT
;
A
#
# COMPACT_ATOMS: atom_id res chain seq x y z
N MET A 1 28.94 23.14 21.08
CA MET A 1 28.50 21.82 20.59
C MET A 1 27.49 22.07 19.48
N ALA A 2 27.71 21.55 18.27
CA ALA A 2 26.70 21.67 17.21
C ALA A 2 25.44 20.90 17.63
N SER A 3 24.26 21.52 17.54
CA SER A 3 23.01 20.83 17.86
C SER A 3 22.84 19.64 16.92
N LYS A 4 22.41 18.50 17.48
CA LYS A 4 22.15 17.29 16.72
C LYS A 4 20.97 17.59 15.79
N LYS A 5 21.22 17.66 14.48
CA LYS A 5 20.18 17.94 13.48
C LYS A 5 19.08 16.89 13.62
N GLU A 6 17.83 17.33 13.77
CA GLU A 6 16.69 16.43 13.85
C GLU A 6 16.51 15.66 12.53
N ALA A 7 15.99 14.44 12.63
CA ALA A 7 15.70 13.64 11.46
C ALA A 7 14.61 14.31 10.61
N PRO A 8 14.69 14.25 9.27
CA PRO A 8 13.65 14.81 8.40
C PRO A 8 12.34 14.03 8.54
N TRP A 9 11.26 14.64 8.06
CA TRP A 9 9.94 14.02 7.97
C TRP A 9 9.95 12.74 7.15
N LEU A 10 9.05 11.83 7.46
CA LEU A 10 8.83 10.62 6.69
C LEU A 10 8.21 10.97 5.33
N MET A 11 8.84 10.51 4.25
CA MET A 11 8.30 10.63 2.91
C MET A 11 7.46 9.39 2.63
N ARG A 12 6.14 9.53 2.71
CA ARG A 12 5.18 8.44 2.61
C ARG A 12 4.06 8.79 1.64
N THR A 13 4.22 8.35 0.39
CA THR A 13 3.20 8.53 -0.65
C THR A 13 2.02 7.60 -0.41
N TYR A 14 0.82 8.17 -0.38
CA TYR A 14 -0.43 7.41 -0.42
C TYR A 14 -0.64 6.79 -1.80
N SER A 15 -0.67 5.46 -1.88
CA SER A 15 -0.71 4.76 -3.16
C SER A 15 -1.24 3.32 -3.07
N GLY A 16 -1.86 2.88 -4.16
CA GLY A 16 -2.43 1.56 -4.35
C GLY A 16 -3.41 1.62 -5.52
N HIS A 17 -3.38 0.66 -6.43
CA HIS A 17 -4.34 0.57 -7.54
C HIS A 17 -4.29 -0.82 -8.21
N SER A 18 -5.32 -1.13 -9.00
CA SER A 18 -5.43 -2.30 -9.88
C SER A 18 -5.37 -3.64 -9.14
N SER A 19 -4.18 -4.10 -8.75
CA SER A 19 -3.98 -5.39 -8.11
C SER A 19 -2.86 -5.31 -7.07
N ALA A 20 -2.80 -6.30 -6.17
CA ALA A 20 -1.74 -6.40 -5.17
C ALA A 20 -0.35 -6.42 -5.81
N LYS A 21 -0.18 -7.14 -6.93
CA LYS A 21 1.09 -7.20 -7.67
C LYS A 21 1.49 -5.85 -8.27
N ALA A 22 0.56 -5.17 -8.96
CA ALA A 22 0.85 -3.86 -9.55
C ALA A 22 1.18 -2.82 -8.47
N SER A 23 0.48 -2.87 -7.33
CA SER A 23 0.75 -2.01 -6.19
C SER A 23 2.12 -2.32 -5.54
N ASN A 24 2.51 -3.59 -5.43
CA ASN A 24 3.84 -3.99 -4.97
C ASN A 24 4.96 -3.43 -5.88
N GLU A 25 4.81 -3.55 -7.20
CA GLU A 25 5.76 -3.00 -8.18
C GLU A 25 5.89 -1.47 -8.05
N LEU A 26 4.75 -0.78 -7.85
CA LEU A 26 4.72 0.65 -7.56
C LEU A 26 5.45 1.00 -6.26
N TYR A 27 5.24 0.24 -5.18
CA TYR A 27 5.91 0.46 -3.90
C TYR A 27 7.41 0.28 -4.03
N LYS A 28 7.88 -0.80 -4.65
CA LYS A 28 9.31 -1.04 -4.91
C LYS A 28 9.92 0.09 -5.73
N LYS A 29 9.22 0.57 -6.77
CA LYS A 29 9.67 1.72 -7.59
C LYS A 29 9.79 3.01 -6.78
N ASN A 30 8.85 3.27 -5.88
CA ASN A 30 8.88 4.48 -5.05
C ASN A 30 9.96 4.41 -3.97
N LEU A 31 10.14 3.24 -3.33
CA LEU A 31 11.24 2.99 -2.40
C LEU A 31 12.60 3.18 -3.07
N ALA A 32 12.78 2.66 -4.29
CA ALA A 32 14.00 2.87 -5.08
C ALA A 32 14.27 4.35 -5.43
N LYS A 33 13.24 5.20 -5.39
CA LYS A 33 13.35 6.67 -5.59
C LYS A 33 13.53 7.46 -4.30
N GLY A 34 13.68 6.80 -3.15
CA GLY A 34 13.93 7.45 -1.86
C GLY A 34 12.69 7.70 -1.01
N GLN A 35 11.53 7.10 -1.34
CA GLN A 35 10.41 7.03 -0.39
C GLN A 35 10.86 6.27 0.87
N THR A 36 10.49 6.75 2.05
CA THR A 36 10.96 6.21 3.34
C THR A 36 9.88 5.53 4.18
N GLY A 37 8.62 5.54 3.74
CA GLY A 37 7.53 4.74 4.32
C GLY A 37 6.44 4.42 3.30
N LEU A 38 5.53 3.53 3.63
CA LEU A 38 4.43 3.10 2.75
C LEU A 38 3.08 3.56 3.30
N SER A 39 2.18 4.03 2.45
CA SER A 39 0.77 4.23 2.80
C SER A 39 -0.12 3.59 1.76
N VAL A 40 -0.78 2.51 2.17
CA VAL A 40 -1.62 1.69 1.30
C VAL A 40 -2.98 2.36 1.12
N ALA A 41 -3.41 2.48 -0.13
CA ALA A 41 -4.75 2.90 -0.52
C ALA A 41 -5.58 1.67 -0.92
N PHE A 42 -6.61 1.32 -0.14
CA PHE A 42 -7.50 0.21 -0.49
C PHE A 42 -8.59 0.64 -1.48
N ASP A 43 -9.10 -0.31 -2.27
CA ASP A 43 -10.25 -0.05 -3.12
C ASP A 43 -11.56 0.05 -2.31
N LEU A 44 -12.64 0.51 -2.96
CA LEU A 44 -13.91 0.72 -2.28
C LEU A 44 -14.52 -0.58 -1.70
N PRO A 45 -14.51 -1.73 -2.40
CA PRO A 45 -14.94 -3.01 -1.82
C PRO A 45 -14.20 -3.35 -0.52
N THR A 46 -12.86 -3.26 -0.52
CA THR A 46 -12.05 -3.54 0.67
C THR A 46 -12.40 -2.58 1.81
N GLN A 47 -12.55 -1.28 1.53
CA GLN A 47 -12.93 -0.27 2.53
C GLN A 47 -14.32 -0.51 3.13
N THR A 48 -15.23 -1.10 2.35
CA THR A 48 -16.64 -1.33 2.75
C THR A 48 -16.90 -2.77 3.23
N GLY A 49 -15.87 -3.62 3.25
CA GLY A 49 -15.95 -4.98 3.78
C GLY A 49 -16.55 -6.01 2.82
N TYR A 50 -16.50 -5.76 1.50
CA TYR A 50 -16.94 -6.71 0.49
C TYR A 50 -15.76 -7.40 -0.20
N ASP A 51 -15.91 -8.71 -0.42
CA ASP A 51 -15.02 -9.46 -1.30
C ASP A 51 -15.17 -9.00 -2.75
N SER A 52 -14.12 -9.24 -3.54
CA SER A 52 -14.05 -8.77 -4.93
C SER A 52 -15.11 -9.40 -5.85
N ASP A 53 -15.63 -10.59 -5.51
CA ASP A 53 -16.68 -11.28 -6.25
C ASP A 53 -18.11 -10.94 -5.80
N HIS A 54 -18.24 -10.17 -4.71
CA HIS A 54 -19.55 -9.73 -4.21
C HIS A 54 -20.25 -8.83 -5.23
N VAL A 55 -21.58 -8.95 -5.34
CA VAL A 55 -22.37 -8.23 -6.34
C VAL A 55 -22.23 -6.70 -6.23
N MET A 56 -22.08 -6.19 -5.01
CA MET A 56 -21.89 -4.75 -4.74
C MET A 56 -20.48 -4.24 -5.11
N SER A 57 -19.52 -5.13 -5.33
CA SER A 57 -18.13 -4.77 -5.67
C SER A 57 -17.94 -4.49 -7.17
N ARG A 58 -18.90 -4.91 -8.00
CA ARG A 58 -18.81 -4.82 -9.46
C ARG A 58 -18.53 -3.40 -9.93
N GLY A 59 -17.43 -3.24 -10.67
CA GLY A 59 -17.01 -1.96 -11.24
C GLY A 59 -16.12 -1.10 -10.34
N GLU A 60 -15.91 -1.49 -9.08
CA GLU A 60 -15.09 -0.76 -8.12
C GLU A 60 -13.82 -1.51 -7.69
N VAL A 61 -13.75 -2.81 -7.98
CA VAL A 61 -12.56 -3.65 -7.72
C VAL A 61 -11.32 -3.05 -8.37
N GLY A 62 -10.33 -2.70 -7.55
CA GLY A 62 -9.04 -2.15 -7.98
C GLY A 62 -9.07 -0.76 -8.62
N LYS A 63 -10.21 -0.08 -8.63
CA LYS A 63 -10.40 1.18 -9.38
C LYS A 63 -9.74 2.39 -8.71
N VAL A 64 -9.89 2.49 -7.39
CA VAL A 64 -9.38 3.62 -6.59
C VAL A 64 -8.30 3.22 -5.58
N GLY A 65 -7.93 1.95 -5.55
CA GLY A 65 -7.01 1.38 -4.58
C GLY A 65 -6.67 -0.06 -4.90
N VAL A 66 -5.92 -0.72 -4.02
CA VAL A 66 -5.61 -2.14 -4.13
C VAL A 66 -6.78 -2.97 -3.57
N PRO A 67 -7.26 -4.00 -4.31
CA PRO A 67 -8.24 -4.96 -3.77
C PRO A 67 -7.54 -5.94 -2.83
N ILE A 68 -8.12 -6.16 -1.64
CA ILE A 68 -7.68 -7.19 -0.68
C ILE A 68 -8.90 -7.97 -0.21
N SER A 69 -8.98 -9.25 -0.59
CA SER A 69 -10.05 -10.16 -0.14
C SER A 69 -9.50 -11.28 0.74
N HIS A 70 -8.23 -11.65 0.54
CA HIS A 70 -7.59 -12.74 1.28
C HIS A 70 -6.18 -12.39 1.75
N ILE A 71 -5.66 -13.19 2.69
CA ILE A 71 -4.30 -13.04 3.20
C ILE A 71 -3.24 -13.12 2.08
N SER A 72 -3.48 -13.92 1.04
CA SER A 72 -2.59 -14.04 -0.13
C SER A 72 -2.40 -12.73 -0.87
N ASP A 73 -3.40 -11.84 -0.87
CA ASP A 73 -3.30 -10.53 -1.51
C ASP A 73 -2.35 -9.65 -0.73
N MET A 74 -2.42 -9.68 0.61
CA MET A 74 -1.48 -8.98 1.49
C MET A 74 -0.06 -9.55 1.37
N THR A 75 0.08 -10.88 1.28
CA THR A 75 1.37 -11.51 1.00
C THR A 75 1.95 -11.03 -0.34
N THR A 76 1.12 -10.94 -1.37
CA THR A 76 1.53 -10.45 -2.70
C THR A 76 1.88 -8.96 -2.66
N LEU A 77 1.08 -8.15 -1.95
CA LEU A 77 1.25 -6.70 -1.84
C LEU A 77 2.60 -6.33 -1.22
N PHE A 78 3.05 -7.11 -0.23
CA PHE A 78 4.29 -6.88 0.49
C PHE A 78 5.44 -7.82 0.10
N ASP A 79 5.28 -8.63 -0.95
CA ASP A 79 6.32 -9.54 -1.40
C ASP A 79 7.65 -8.80 -1.65
N GLY A 80 8.73 -9.28 -1.04
CA GLY A 80 10.07 -8.67 -1.11
C GLY A 80 10.21 -7.31 -0.41
N ILE A 81 9.26 -6.88 0.42
CA ILE A 81 9.35 -5.67 1.25
C ILE A 81 9.59 -6.09 2.72
N PRO A 82 10.69 -5.66 3.37
CA PRO A 82 11.00 -6.03 4.76
C PRO A 82 10.12 -5.24 5.74
N LEU A 83 8.90 -5.71 5.99
CA LEU A 83 7.88 -5.04 6.80
C LEU A 83 8.36 -4.66 8.20
N GLU A 84 9.22 -5.47 8.82
CA GLU A 84 9.78 -5.23 10.15
C GLU A 84 10.67 -3.99 10.23
N LYS A 85 11.10 -3.46 9.08
CA LYS A 85 11.93 -2.25 8.95
C LYS A 85 11.16 -1.08 8.33
N MET A 86 9.89 -1.26 7.99
CA MET A 86 9.09 -0.27 7.29
C MET A 86 8.12 0.45 8.21
N ASN A 87 7.94 1.74 7.98
CA ASN A 87 6.80 2.48 8.51
C ASN A 87 5.64 2.33 7.51
N THR A 88 4.60 1.60 7.92
CA THR A 88 3.44 1.29 7.07
C THR A 88 2.19 1.94 7.66
N SER A 89 1.48 2.70 6.82
CA SER A 89 0.14 3.21 7.06
C SER A 89 -0.84 2.49 6.14
N MET A 90 -2.08 2.32 6.58
CA MET A 90 -3.13 1.62 5.84
C MET A 90 -4.40 2.44 5.93
N THR A 91 -5.00 2.78 4.78
CA THR A 91 -6.21 3.59 4.67
C THR A 91 -7.23 2.88 3.80
#